data_AF-A0A936Z664-F1
#
_entry.id   AF-A0A936Z664-F1
#
_cell.length_a   1.000
_cell.length_b   1.000
_cell.length_c   1.000
_cell.angle_alpha   90.00
_cell.angle_beta   90.00
_cell.angle_gamma   90.00
#
_symmetry.space_group_name_H-M   'P 1'
#
loop_
_entity.id
_entity.type
_entity.pdbx_description
1 polymer ?
#
loop_
_entity_poly.entity_id
_entity_poly.type
_entity_poly.pdbx_seq_one_letter_code
_entity_poly.pdbx_strand_id
1 'polypeptide(L)'
;MIFQTLDKTSCTGAQTSFRGPSELQPLVQSLQSILKQVDDEYERERERLVRTLPDGRVKDRALAMLKSRHLERRGNYVRELAALQGT
;
A
#
# COMPACT_ATOMS: atom_id res chain seq x y z
N MET A 1 -20.32 -35.92 52.61
CA MET A 1 -20.57 -36.28 51.19
C MET A 1 -19.88 -35.25 50.31
N ILE A 2 -19.09 -35.72 49.34
CA ILE A 2 -18.25 -34.95 48.41
C ILE A 2 -19.09 -34.54 47.21
N PHE A 3 -18.89 -33.32 46.71
CA PHE A 3 -19.04 -33.03 45.28
C PHE A 3 -17.84 -32.21 44.80
N GLN A 4 -17.04 -32.83 43.93
CA GLN A 4 -16.12 -32.15 43.03
C GLN A 4 -16.92 -31.65 41.83
N THR A 5 -16.63 -30.44 41.35
CA THR A 5 -16.73 -30.09 39.93
C THR A 5 -15.64 -29.07 39.61
N LEU A 6 -14.69 -29.49 38.77
CA LEU A 6 -13.88 -28.59 37.96
C LEU A 6 -14.82 -27.67 37.17
N ASP A 7 -14.49 -26.39 37.06
CA ASP A 7 -14.67 -25.74 35.76
C ASP A 7 -13.46 -24.87 35.41
N LYS A 8 -12.97 -25.17 34.22
CA LYS A 8 -11.75 -24.73 33.60
C LYS A 8 -12.16 -23.63 32.64
N THR A 9 -11.98 -22.37 33.00
CA THR A 9 -12.08 -21.26 32.05
C THR A 9 -10.73 -20.60 31.85
N SER A 10 -9.84 -21.34 31.19
CA SER A 10 -8.95 -20.70 30.21
C SER A 10 -9.81 -20.29 29.02
N CYS A 11 -9.98 -18.98 28.80
CA CYS A 11 -10.37 -18.41 27.51
C CYS A 11 -9.79 -17.01 27.46
N THR A 12 -8.59 -16.83 26.92
CA THR A 12 -8.35 -16.59 25.48
C THR A 12 -7.61 -15.27 25.45
N GLY A 13 -6.33 -15.30 25.84
CA GLY A 13 -5.40 -14.28 25.37
C GLY A 13 -5.47 -14.36 23.86
N ALA A 14 -6.02 -13.32 23.23
CA ALA A 14 -6.08 -13.18 21.80
C ALA A 14 -4.66 -13.44 21.28
N GLN A 15 -4.48 -14.63 20.69
CA GLN A 15 -3.30 -14.94 19.93
C GLN A 15 -3.31 -13.92 18.81
N THR A 16 -2.54 -12.85 18.98
CA THR A 16 -1.99 -12.10 17.86
C THR A 16 -1.16 -13.14 17.13
N SER A 17 -1.83 -13.89 16.24
CA SER A 17 -1.22 -14.86 15.36
C SER A 17 -0.10 -14.10 14.69
N PHE A 18 1.12 -14.40 15.10
CA PHE A 18 2.30 -13.71 14.64
C PHE A 18 2.39 -14.08 13.17
N ARG A 19 1.88 -13.19 12.31
CA ARG A 19 1.84 -13.38 10.87
C ARG A 19 3.29 -13.48 10.42
N GLY A 20 3.74 -14.70 10.18
CA GLY A 20 5.14 -14.95 9.82
C GLY A 20 5.51 -14.17 8.55
N PRO A 21 6.81 -13.88 8.33
CA PRO A 21 7.29 -13.22 7.11
C PRO A 21 6.74 -13.85 5.82
N SER A 22 6.49 -15.16 5.83
CA SER A 22 5.94 -15.94 4.71
C SER A 22 4.48 -15.63 4.38
N GLU A 23 3.65 -15.21 5.35
CA GLU A 23 2.23 -14.90 5.12
C GLU A 23 2.01 -13.47 4.62
N LEU A 24 2.98 -12.57 4.86
CA LEU A 24 2.98 -11.20 4.36
C LEU A 24 3.46 -11.10 2.92
N GLN A 25 4.21 -12.10 2.44
CA GLN A 25 4.85 -12.08 1.13
C GLN A 25 3.89 -11.83 -0.05
N PRO A 26 2.69 -12.47 -0.12
CA PRO A 26 1.75 -12.20 -1.22
C PRO A 26 1.18 -10.77 -1.17
N LEU A 27 0.98 -10.22 0.03
CA LEU A 27 0.49 -8.86 0.23
C LEU A 27 1.55 -7.84 -0.19
N VAL A 28 2.81 -8.05 0.22
CA VAL A 28 3.96 -7.22 -0.19
C VAL A 28 4.10 -7.23 -1.72
N GLN A 29 4.00 -8.40 -2.36
CA GLN A 29 4.05 -8.51 -3.83
C GLN A 29 2.88 -7.79 -4.51
N SER A 30 1.68 -7.88 -3.95
CA SER A 30 0.51 -7.15 -4.44
C SER A 30 0.73 -5.63 -4.37
N LEU A 31 1.19 -5.11 -3.23
CA LEU A 31 1.49 -3.69 -3.05
C LEU A 31 2.59 -3.20 -4.01
N GLN A 32 3.64 -3.99 -4.19
CA GLN A 32 4.69 -3.69 -5.18
C GLN A 32 4.13 -3.66 -6.61
N SER A 33 3.21 -4.57 -6.95
CA SER A 33 2.56 -4.60 -8.26
C SER A 33 1.67 -3.38 -8.48
N ILE A 34 0.91 -2.97 -7.46
CA ILE A 34 0.09 -1.75 -7.48
C ILE A 34 0.98 -0.52 -7.65
N LEU A 35 2.08 -0.42 -6.89
CA LEU A 35 3.05 0.68 -7.03
C LEU A 35 3.59 0.77 -8.45
N LYS A 36 4.01 -0.35 -9.03
CA LYS A 36 4.46 -0.40 -10.42
C LYS A 36 3.37 0.07 -11.39
N GLN A 37 2.13 -0.38 -11.21
CA GLN A 37 1.02 0.05 -12.07
C GLN A 37 0.76 1.56 -11.97
N VAL A 38 0.87 2.15 -10.78
CA VAL A 38 0.73 3.60 -10.55
C VAL A 38 1.86 4.38 -11.21
N ASP A 39 3.10 3.87 -11.12
CA ASP A 39 4.28 4.45 -11.77
C ASP A 39 4.13 4.39 -13.31
N ASP A 40 3.71 3.24 -13.85
CA ASP A 40 3.48 3.05 -15.30
C ASP A 40 2.34 3.93 -15.83
N GLU A 41 1.25 4.09 -15.07
CA GLU A 41 0.14 4.98 -15.43
C GLU A 41 0.58 6.44 -15.49
N TYR A 42 1.37 6.88 -14.51
CA TYR A 42 1.94 8.23 -14.50
C TYR A 42 2.82 8.47 -15.72
N GLU A 43 3.70 7.54 -16.07
CA GLU A 43 4.61 7.74 -17.20
C GLU A 43 3.84 7.82 -18.53
N ARG A 44 2.86 6.93 -18.75
CA ARG A 44 1.99 6.99 -19.94
C ARG A 44 1.25 8.32 -20.05
N GLU A 45 0.69 8.81 -18.95
CA GLU A 45 -0.05 10.08 -18.94
C GLU A 45 0.89 11.28 -19.13
N ARG A 46 2.08 11.24 -18.53
CA ARG A 46 3.13 12.24 -18.70
C ARG A 46 3.55 12.32 -20.17
N GLU A 47 3.84 11.18 -20.80
CA GLU A 47 4.18 11.11 -22.22
C GLU A 47 3.05 11.65 -23.10
N ARG A 48 1.79 11.31 -22.77
CA ARG A 48 0.62 11.84 -23.47
C ARG A 48 0.60 13.37 -23.41
N LEU A 49 0.68 13.96 -22.22
CA LEU A 49 0.69 15.42 -22.04
C LEU A 49 1.86 16.08 -22.76
N VAL A 50 3.04 15.45 -22.73
CA VAL A 50 4.23 15.97 -23.43
C VAL A 50 4.00 16.04 -24.94
N ARG A 51 3.30 15.05 -25.52
CA ARG A 51 3.01 14.98 -26.96
C ARG A 51 1.81 15.82 -27.40
N THR A 52 0.80 15.97 -26.56
CA THR A 52 -0.47 16.62 -26.95
C THR A 52 -0.52 18.11 -26.65
N LEU A 53 0.17 18.57 -25.60
CA LEU A 53 0.14 19.97 -25.21
C LEU A 53 1.30 20.74 -25.84
N PRO A 54 1.02 21.94 -26.42
CA PRO A 54 2.07 22.84 -26.85
C PRO A 54 2.90 23.30 -25.66
N ASP A 55 4.18 23.60 -25.91
CA ASP A 55 5.08 24.08 -24.87
C ASP A 55 4.61 25.42 -24.29
N GLY A 56 4.73 25.55 -22.97
CA GLY A 56 4.36 26.75 -22.24
C GLY A 56 3.65 26.45 -20.92
N ARG A 57 3.21 27.53 -20.27
CA ARG A 57 2.70 27.49 -18.88
C ARG A 57 1.56 26.51 -18.64
N VAL A 58 0.74 26.23 -19.65
CA VAL A 58 -0.36 25.26 -19.56
C VAL A 58 0.18 23.84 -19.43
N LYS A 59 1.17 23.47 -20.25
CA LYS A 59 1.86 22.18 -20.20
C LYS A 59 2.58 22.00 -18.88
N ASP A 60 3.32 23.02 -18.44
CA ASP A 60 4.05 22.98 -17.17
C ASP A 60 3.09 22.76 -15.99
N ARG A 61 1.96 23.48 -15.98
CA ARG A 61 0.94 23.33 -14.94
C ARG A 61 0.30 21.93 -14.97
N ALA A 62 -0.03 21.41 -16.15
CA ALA A 62 -0.61 20.09 -16.29
C ALA A 62 0.34 18.99 -15.78
N LEU A 63 1.63 19.08 -16.13
CA LEU A 63 2.66 18.15 -15.66
C LEU A 63 2.89 18.26 -14.15
N ALA A 64 2.88 19.47 -13.59
CA ALA A 64 3.01 19.67 -12.14
C ALA A 64 1.83 19.07 -11.38
N MET A 65 0.60 19.28 -11.86
CA MET A 65 -0.61 18.69 -11.26
C MET A 65 -0.60 17.17 -11.36
N LEU A 66 -0.19 16.61 -12.51
CA LEU A 66 -0.04 15.17 -12.69
C LEU A 66 0.96 14.58 -11.68
N LYS A 67 2.14 15.20 -11.56
CA LYS A 67 3.18 14.76 -10.62
C LYS A 67 2.70 14.82 -9.17
N SER A 68 2.00 15.89 -8.78
CA SER A 68 1.46 16.02 -7.43
C SER A 68 0.50 14.88 -7.08
N ARG A 69 -0.46 14.58 -7.98
CA ARG A 69 -1.44 13.49 -7.79
C ARG A 69 -0.76 12.12 -7.75
N HIS A 70 0.23 11.90 -8.61
CA HIS A 70 1.01 10.68 -8.61
C HIS A 70 1.73 10.47 -7.28
N LEU A 71 2.43 11.48 -6.76
CA LEU A 71 3.14 11.39 -5.49
C LEU A 71 2.20 11.12 -4.30
N GLU A 72 1.04 11.77 -4.28
CA GLU A 72 0.01 11.54 -3.25
C GLU A 72 -0.48 10.09 -3.28
N ARG A 73 -0.90 9.60 -4.46
CA ARG A 73 -1.40 8.22 -4.63
C ARG A 73 -0.33 7.18 -4.29
N ARG A 74 0.89 7.37 -4.80
CA ARG A 74 2.03 6.49 -4.54
C ARG A 74 2.41 6.47 -3.05
N GLY A 75 2.36 7.62 -2.39
CA GLY A 75 2.67 7.78 -0.97
C GLY A 75 1.80 6.92 -0.06
N ASN A 76 0.53 6.70 -0.41
CA ASN A 76 -0.37 5.82 0.34
C ASN A 76 0.17 4.38 0.42
N TYR A 77 0.50 3.80 -0.74
CA TYR A 77 1.00 2.43 -0.82
C TYR A 77 2.42 2.28 -0.29
N VAL A 78 3.28 3.30 -0.44
CA VAL A 78 4.63 3.28 0.15
C VAL A 78 4.55 3.21 1.68
N ARG A 79 3.65 3.97 2.30
CA ARG A 79 3.45 3.90 3.77
C ARG A 79 2.95 2.54 4.22
N GLU A 80 2.01 1.94 3.49
CA GLU A 80 1.54 0.58 3.77
C GLU A 80 2.68 -0.44 3.64
N LEU A 81 3.50 -0.33 2.59
CA LEU A 81 4.65 -1.20 2.39
C LEU A 81 5.68 -1.07 3.52
N ALA A 82 5.98 0.15 3.95
CA ALA A 82 6.89 0.42 5.07
C ALA A 82 6.36 -0.16 6.39
N ALA A 83 5.06 -0.02 6.66
CA ALA A 83 4.42 -0.60 7.84
C ALA A 83 4.51 -2.15 7.86
N LEU A 84 4.47 -2.79 6.70
CA LEU A 84 4.64 -4.25 6.57
C LEU A 84 6.10 -4.70 6.67
N GLN A 85 7.05 -3.83 6.32
CA GLN A 85 8.50 -4.13 6.34
C GLN A 85 9.17 -3.71 7.65
N GLY A 86 8.53 -2.87 8.46
CA GLY A 86 9.07 -2.36 9.72
C GLY A 86 10.20 -1.34 9.53
N THR A 87 10.18 -0.58 8.43
CA THR A 87 11.22 0.39 8.02
C THR A 87 10.74 1.83 8.00
#